data_AF-A0A424K5J4-F1
#
_entry.id   AF-A0A424K5J4-F1
#
_cell.length_a   1.000
_cell.length_b   1.000
_cell.length_c   1.000
_cell.angle_alpha   90.00
_cell.angle_beta   90.00
_cell.angle_gamma   90.00
#
_symmetry.space_group_name_H-M   'P 1'
#
loop_
_entity.id
_entity.type
_entity.pdbx_description
1 polymer ?
#
loop_
_entity_poly.entity_id
_entity_poly.type
_entity_poly.pdbx_seq_one_letter_code
_entity_poly.pdbx_strand_id
1 'polypeptide(L)'
;MADADPTYQQREEALKERAAKGAKMIWVTFRKEGIHKYPAALDDPKLATGDRMDVSFLGYPHRHIFHFKVAIEVFHDDRDIEFIQFKRWIEDMYSEGTLKLDYKSCEMMSDDLYIAITKKYPGRKIEIDVSEDGENGSHAVYEANKQ
;
A
#
# COMPACT_ATOMS: atom_id res chain seq x y z
N MET A 1 9.61 -22.75 45.16
CA MET A 1 9.44 -22.70 43.69
C MET A 1 8.03 -23.20 43.45
N ALA A 2 7.11 -22.32 43.03
CA ALA A 2 5.76 -22.76 42.71
C ALA A 2 5.85 -23.63 41.45
N ASP A 3 5.49 -24.90 41.58
CA ASP A 3 5.27 -25.78 40.43
C ASP A 3 4.28 -25.09 39.51
N ALA A 4 4.69 -24.83 38.26
CA ALA A 4 3.85 -24.18 37.28
C ALA A 4 2.60 -25.04 37.09
N ASP A 5 1.43 -24.49 37.43
CA ASP A 5 0.12 -25.12 37.22
C ASP A 5 0.05 -25.68 35.79
N PRO A 6 -0.16 -26.99 35.59
CA PRO A 6 -0.22 -27.61 34.27
C PRO A 6 -1.23 -26.93 33.32
N THR A 7 -2.27 -26.32 33.87
CA THR A 7 -3.25 -25.56 33.09
C THR A 7 -2.69 -24.25 32.54
N TYR A 8 -1.67 -23.67 33.17
CA TYR A 8 -0.98 -22.48 32.67
C TYR A 8 -0.12 -22.81 31.44
N GLN A 9 0.66 -23.89 31.48
CA GLN A 9 1.48 -24.30 30.34
C GLN A 9 0.62 -24.70 29.13
N GLN A 10 -0.47 -25.43 29.34
CA GLN A 10 -1.43 -25.78 28.29
C GLN A 10 -2.08 -24.54 27.65
N ARG A 11 -2.39 -23.51 28.46
CA ARG A 11 -2.90 -22.22 27.96
C ARG A 11 -1.84 -21.48 27.14
N GLU A 12 -0.59 -21.44 27.59
CA GLU A 12 0.49 -20.80 26.84
C GLU A 12 0.77 -21.50 25.49
N GLU A 13 0.76 -22.83 25.46
CA GLU A 13 0.93 -23.61 24.23
C GLU A 13 -0.20 -23.32 23.24
N ALA A 14 -1.45 -23.34 23.71
CA ALA A 14 -2.61 -23.01 22.88
C ALA A 14 -2.53 -21.57 22.32
N LEU A 15 -2.03 -20.61 23.10
CA LEU A 15 -1.80 -19.23 22.65
C LEU A 15 -0.71 -19.17 21.58
N LYS A 16 0.41 -19.89 21.76
CA LYS A 16 1.50 -19.96 20.77
C LYS A 16 1.05 -20.57 19.45
N GLU A 17 0.29 -21.67 19.49
CA GLU A 17 -0.26 -22.29 18.28
C GLU A 17 -1.22 -21.34 17.54
N ARG A 18 -2.08 -20.63 18.28
CA ARG A 18 -3.00 -19.66 17.69
C ARG A 18 -2.25 -18.49 17.06
N ALA A 19 -1.20 -17.98 17.72
CA ALA A 19 -0.36 -16.92 17.18
C ALA A 19 0.40 -17.36 15.92
N ALA A 20 0.89 -18.61 15.89
CA ALA A 20 1.60 -19.16 14.73
C ALA A 20 0.71 -19.28 13.49
N LYS A 21 -0.60 -19.56 13.67
CA LYS A 21 -1.60 -19.70 12.60
C LYS A 21 -2.17 -18.37 12.11
N GLY A 22 -1.84 -17.24 12.75
CA GLY A 22 -2.32 -15.93 12.32
C GLY A 22 -1.78 -15.54 10.95
N ALA A 23 -2.60 -14.92 10.12
CA ALA A 23 -2.13 -14.28 8.90
C ALA A 23 -1.15 -13.15 9.26
N LYS A 24 0.00 -13.12 8.59
CA LYS A 24 1.07 -12.17 8.86
C LYS A 24 1.33 -11.35 7.60
N MET A 25 1.57 -10.07 7.78
CA MET A 25 2.00 -9.18 6.71
C MET A 25 3.19 -8.38 7.21
N ILE A 26 4.18 -8.13 6.34
CA ILE A 26 5.11 -7.04 6.55
C ILE A 26 4.53 -5.78 5.91
N TRP A 27 4.96 -4.61 6.34
CA TRP A 27 4.60 -3.36 5.68
C TRP A 27 5.78 -2.39 5.68
N VAL A 28 5.77 -1.51 4.68
CA VAL A 28 6.78 -0.47 4.51
C VAL A 28 6.10 0.85 4.18
N THR A 29 6.77 1.95 4.50
CA THR A 29 6.35 3.30 4.08
C THR A 29 7.49 4.05 3.43
N PHE A 30 7.13 4.87 2.45
CA PHE A 30 8.02 5.80 1.77
C PHE A 30 7.21 6.98 1.23
N ARG A 31 7.92 8.03 0.79
CA ARG A 31 7.32 9.23 0.22
C ARG A 31 8.01 9.58 -1.08
N LYS A 32 7.26 10.11 -2.03
CA LYS A 32 7.80 10.58 -3.31
C LYS A 32 7.17 11.90 -3.68
N GLU A 33 7.99 12.92 -3.91
CA GLU A 33 7.53 14.16 -4.52
C GLU A 33 7.22 13.93 -6.01
N GLY A 34 6.10 14.46 -6.47
CA GLY A 34 5.70 14.41 -7.87
C GLY A 34 4.83 15.57 -8.27
N ILE A 35 4.80 15.83 -9.58
CA ILE A 35 3.85 16.74 -10.21
C ILE A 35 2.91 15.88 -11.06
N HIS A 36 1.61 16.09 -10.92
CA HIS A 36 0.61 15.45 -11.77
C HIS A 36 -0.54 16.41 -12.07
N LYS A 37 -1.51 15.94 -12.85
CA LYS A 37 -2.78 16.63 -13.12
C LYS A 37 -3.87 15.66 -13.53
N TYR A 38 -5.10 16.11 -13.42
CA TYR A 38 -6.28 15.41 -13.93
C TYR A 38 -6.94 16.24 -15.05
N PRO A 39 -6.57 16.03 -16.34
CA PRO A 39 -6.97 16.91 -17.43
C PRO A 39 -8.47 17.09 -17.63
N ALA A 40 -9.26 16.05 -17.34
CA ALA A 40 -10.72 16.11 -17.47
C ALA A 40 -11.37 17.11 -16.50
N ALA A 41 -10.71 17.50 -15.41
CA ALA A 41 -11.23 18.49 -14.47
C ALA A 41 -11.41 19.88 -15.09
N LEU A 42 -10.74 20.19 -16.22
CA LEU A 42 -10.90 21.49 -16.89
C LEU A 42 -12.28 21.67 -17.52
N ASP A 43 -12.83 20.59 -18.10
CA ASP A 43 -13.98 20.68 -19.01
C ASP A 43 -15.19 19.86 -18.54
N ASP A 44 -15.02 18.92 -17.60
CA ASP A 44 -16.15 18.15 -17.06
C ASP A 44 -17.02 19.07 -16.19
N PRO A 45 -18.30 19.32 -16.55
CA PRO A 45 -19.17 20.23 -15.79
C PRO A 45 -19.49 19.74 -14.38
N LYS A 46 -19.20 18.47 -14.04
CA LYS A 46 -19.30 17.96 -12.66
C LYS A 46 -18.10 18.33 -11.79
N LEU A 47 -16.99 18.75 -12.40
CA LEU A 47 -15.73 19.09 -11.75
C LEU A 47 -15.42 20.59 -11.87
N ALA A 48 -15.65 21.18 -13.05
CA ALA A 48 -15.56 22.61 -13.32
C ALA A 48 -16.93 23.28 -13.09
N THR A 49 -17.42 23.22 -11.86
CA THR A 49 -18.79 23.65 -11.51
C THR A 49 -18.96 25.18 -11.47
N GLY A 50 -17.86 25.95 -11.38
CA GLY A 50 -17.89 27.40 -11.23
C GLY A 50 -18.40 27.88 -9.87
N ASP A 51 -18.55 26.99 -8.90
CA ASP A 51 -19.05 27.27 -7.54
C ASP A 51 -18.10 26.73 -6.45
N ARG A 52 -18.57 26.56 -5.20
CA ARG A 52 -17.75 26.07 -4.09
C ARG A 52 -17.24 24.63 -4.28
N MET A 53 -17.88 23.85 -5.15
CA MET A 53 -17.51 22.47 -5.45
C MET A 53 -16.53 22.38 -6.62
N ASP A 54 -16.09 23.52 -7.17
CA ASP A 54 -15.20 23.56 -8.33
C ASP A 54 -13.81 23.04 -7.96
N VAL A 55 -13.36 22.05 -8.73
CA VAL A 55 -12.03 21.44 -8.64
C VAL A 55 -11.29 21.50 -9.98
N SER A 56 -11.66 22.44 -10.85
CA SER A 56 -11.03 22.60 -12.17
C SER A 56 -9.54 22.89 -12.10
N PHE A 57 -9.06 23.42 -10.97
CA PHE A 57 -7.64 23.62 -10.71
C PHE A 57 -6.82 22.31 -10.80
N LEU A 58 -7.44 21.14 -10.58
CA LEU A 58 -6.80 19.83 -10.74
C LEU A 58 -6.37 19.56 -12.19
N GLY A 59 -6.96 20.27 -13.15
CA GLY A 59 -6.63 20.18 -14.57
C GLY A 59 -5.26 20.75 -14.95
N TYR A 60 -4.67 21.58 -14.08
CA TYR A 60 -3.34 22.15 -14.26
C TYR A 60 -2.28 21.34 -13.50
N PRO A 61 -1.02 21.30 -13.96
CA PRO A 61 0.05 20.64 -13.22
C PRO A 61 0.18 21.20 -11.80
N HIS A 62 0.12 20.32 -10.81
CA HIS A 62 0.28 20.65 -9.40
C HIS A 62 1.09 19.57 -8.69
N ARG A 63 1.69 19.96 -7.56
CA ARG A 63 2.68 19.17 -6.83
C ARG A 63 2.07 18.55 -5.59
N HIS A 64 2.37 17.28 -5.36
CA HIS A 64 2.15 16.60 -4.08
C HIS A 64 3.41 15.91 -3.56
N ILE A 65 3.47 15.71 -2.24
CA ILE A 65 4.22 14.60 -1.67
C ILE A 65 3.28 13.41 -1.59
N PHE A 66 3.52 12.39 -2.40
CA PHE A 66 2.78 11.13 -2.30
C PHE A 66 3.31 10.30 -1.14
N HIS A 67 2.41 9.83 -0.30
CA HIS A 67 2.69 8.98 0.85
C HIS A 67 2.20 7.57 0.55
N PHE A 68 3.11 6.60 0.62
CA PHE A 68 2.81 5.20 0.36
C PHE A 68 2.92 4.38 1.65
N LYS A 69 1.98 3.48 1.87
CA LYS A 69 2.09 2.36 2.78
C LYS A 69 1.73 1.09 2.01
N VAL A 70 2.66 0.15 1.94
CA VAL A 70 2.48 -1.10 1.19
C VAL A 70 2.67 -2.24 2.16
N ALA A 71 1.63 -3.06 2.33
CA ALA A 71 1.66 -4.29 3.09
C ALA A 71 1.54 -5.50 2.16
N ILE A 72 2.32 -6.54 2.45
CA ILE A 72 2.32 -7.80 1.70
C ILE A 72 2.33 -8.98 2.67
N GLU A 73 1.51 -9.99 2.39
CA GLU A 73 1.43 -11.22 3.16
C GLU A 73 2.76 -11.97 3.19
N VAL A 74 3.10 -12.51 4.36
CA VAL A 74 4.24 -13.41 4.58
C VAL A 74 3.74 -14.74 5.13
N PHE A 75 4.34 -15.84 4.66
CA PHE A 75 3.90 -17.20 4.97
C PHE A 75 4.64 -17.81 6.16
N HIS A 76 5.77 -17.21 6.57
CA HIS A 76 6.48 -17.56 7.80
C HIS A 76 7.14 -16.32 8.41
N ASP A 77 7.47 -16.39 9.70
CA ASP A 77 8.03 -15.27 10.47
C ASP A 77 9.57 -15.18 10.45
N ASP A 78 10.26 -16.20 9.93
CA ASP A 78 11.69 -16.10 9.64
C ASP A 78 11.95 -15.35 8.32
N ARG A 79 11.57 -14.06 8.29
CA ARG A 79 11.89 -13.12 7.21
C ARG A 79 11.63 -13.65 5.79
N ASP A 80 10.43 -14.21 5.56
CA ASP A 80 9.95 -14.62 4.22
C ASP A 80 10.22 -13.53 3.16
N ILE A 81 9.90 -12.28 3.51
CA ILE A 81 10.33 -11.10 2.75
C ILE A 81 11.03 -10.16 3.73
N GLU A 82 12.25 -9.74 3.37
CA GLU A 82 12.99 -8.74 4.13
C GLU A 82 12.47 -7.35 3.77
N PHE A 83 11.93 -6.63 4.75
CA PHE A 83 11.19 -5.39 4.53
C PHE A 83 12.06 -4.24 4.01
N ILE A 84 13.36 -4.18 4.34
CA ILE A 84 14.26 -3.12 3.83
C ILE A 84 14.53 -3.34 2.33
N GLN A 85 14.81 -4.57 1.91
CA GLN A 85 14.95 -4.93 0.49
C GLN A 85 13.66 -4.67 -0.29
N PHE A 86 12.52 -5.06 0.28
CA PHE A 86 11.21 -4.80 -0.33
C PHE A 86 10.97 -3.30 -0.51
N LYS A 87 11.19 -2.50 0.54
CA LYS A 87 11.07 -1.04 0.49
C LYS A 87 11.94 -0.42 -0.59
N ARG A 88 13.25 -0.73 -0.59
CA ARG A 88 14.19 -0.17 -1.56
C ARG A 88 13.75 -0.48 -2.99
N TRP A 89 13.39 -1.74 -3.25
CA TRP A 89 12.94 -2.16 -4.57
C TRP A 89 11.71 -1.38 -5.06
N ILE A 90 10.68 -1.20 -4.24
CA ILE A 90 9.48 -0.46 -4.67
C ILE A 90 9.71 1.06 -4.79
N GLU A 91 10.57 1.62 -3.93
CA GLU A 91 10.93 3.03 -3.97
C GLU A 91 11.81 3.36 -5.19
N ASP A 92 12.72 2.46 -5.56
CA ASP A 92 13.59 2.59 -6.73
C ASP A 92 12.79 2.56 -8.04
N MET A 93 11.69 1.80 -8.13
CA MET A 93 10.82 1.82 -9.32
C MET A 93 10.28 3.23 -9.66
N TYR A 94 10.03 4.07 -8.66
CA TYR A 94 9.64 5.47 -8.89
C TYR A 94 10.84 6.39 -9.18
N SER A 95 12.01 6.08 -8.62
CA SER A 95 13.22 6.89 -8.84
C SER A 95 13.86 6.64 -10.20
N GLU A 96 13.74 5.43 -10.72
CA GLU A 96 14.19 5.03 -12.07
C GLU A 96 13.17 5.35 -13.17
N GLY A 97 11.93 5.72 -12.79
CA GLY A 97 10.85 6.05 -13.72
C GLY A 97 10.12 4.84 -14.32
N THR A 98 10.33 3.64 -13.77
CA THR A 98 9.57 2.42 -14.09
C THR A 98 8.09 2.60 -13.74
N LEU A 99 7.80 3.22 -12.59
CA LEU A 99 6.48 3.69 -12.19
C LEU A 99 6.41 5.21 -12.29
N LYS A 100 5.23 5.74 -12.66
CA LYS A 100 5.01 7.18 -12.88
C LYS A 100 3.91 7.70 -11.96
N LEU A 101 4.07 8.96 -11.53
CA LEU A 101 3.08 9.69 -10.73
C LEU A 101 2.18 10.57 -11.60
N ASP A 102 2.68 11.02 -12.75
CA ASP A 102 1.96 11.94 -13.63
C ASP A 102 0.72 11.26 -14.26
N TYR A 103 -0.38 12.00 -14.35
CA TYR A 103 -1.70 11.54 -14.82
C TYR A 103 -2.27 10.31 -14.10
N LYS A 104 -1.85 10.04 -12.86
CA LYS A 104 -2.33 8.90 -12.07
C LYS A 104 -3.05 9.38 -10.81
N SER A 105 -4.17 8.75 -10.51
CA SER A 105 -4.81 8.85 -9.20
C SER A 105 -4.13 7.91 -8.19
N CYS A 106 -4.41 8.09 -6.90
CA CYS A 106 -3.93 7.22 -5.85
C CYS A 106 -4.29 5.74 -6.10
N GLU A 107 -5.52 5.45 -6.55
CA GLU A 107 -5.97 4.10 -6.93
C GLU A 107 -5.15 3.52 -8.08
N MET A 108 -4.89 4.30 -9.13
CA MET A 108 -4.09 3.82 -10.27
C MET A 108 -2.64 3.54 -9.87
N MET A 109 -2.09 4.30 -8.91
CA MET A 109 -0.77 4.02 -8.35
C MET A 109 -0.76 2.72 -7.54
N SER A 110 -1.82 2.45 -6.78
CA SER A 110 -2.00 1.17 -6.09
C SER A 110 -2.05 0.00 -7.08
N ASP A 111 -2.79 0.14 -8.19
CA ASP A 111 -2.89 -0.90 -9.22
C ASP A 111 -1.54 -1.19 -9.89
N ASP A 112 -0.79 -0.15 -10.24
CA ASP A 112 0.54 -0.29 -10.85
C ASP A 112 1.51 -1.01 -9.88
N LEU A 113 1.50 -0.64 -8.60
CA LEU A 113 2.29 -1.30 -7.56
C LEU A 113 1.86 -2.76 -7.37
N TYR A 114 0.56 -3.03 -7.27
CA TYR A 114 0.03 -4.39 -7.15
C TYR A 114 0.50 -5.29 -8.29
N ILE A 115 0.43 -4.81 -9.53
CA ILE A 115 0.88 -5.56 -10.71
C ILE A 115 2.38 -5.88 -10.62
N ALA A 116 3.21 -4.89 -10.25
CA ALA A 116 4.65 -5.08 -10.12
C ALA A 116 5.01 -6.06 -8.98
N ILE A 117 4.37 -5.90 -7.82
CA ILE A 117 4.56 -6.75 -6.64
C ILE A 117 4.14 -8.17 -6.94
N THR A 118 2.95 -8.39 -7.51
CA THR A 118 2.40 -9.72 -7.79
C THR A 118 3.26 -10.49 -8.80
N LYS A 119 3.86 -9.82 -9.79
CA LYS A 119 4.79 -10.45 -10.73
C LYS A 119 6.04 -11.01 -10.03
N LYS A 120 6.52 -10.36 -8.97
CA LYS A 120 7.71 -10.78 -8.22
C LYS A 120 7.39 -11.72 -7.06
N TYR A 121 6.27 -11.49 -6.37
CA TYR A 121 5.81 -12.20 -5.18
C TYR A 121 4.36 -12.67 -5.41
N PRO A 122 4.15 -13.72 -6.22
CA PRO A 122 2.81 -14.18 -6.57
C PRO A 122 2.09 -14.83 -5.38
N GLY A 123 0.76 -14.86 -5.46
CA GLY A 123 -0.10 -15.63 -4.54
C GLY A 123 -0.22 -15.06 -3.13
N ARG A 124 0.02 -13.75 -2.96
CA ARG A 124 -0.02 -13.06 -1.67
C ARG A 124 -1.11 -12.02 -1.64
N LYS A 125 -1.76 -11.85 -0.48
CA LYS A 125 -2.58 -10.67 -0.22
C LYS A 125 -1.69 -9.42 -0.16
N ILE A 126 -2.15 -8.33 -0.77
CA ILE A 126 -1.45 -7.03 -0.79
C ILE A 126 -2.44 -5.94 -0.39
N GLU A 127 -2.03 -5.04 0.50
CA GLU A 127 -2.80 -3.86 0.88
C GLU A 127 -1.95 -2.61 0.62
N ILE A 128 -2.53 -1.61 -0.02
CA ILE A 128 -1.82 -0.39 -0.44
C ILE A 128 -2.64 0.82 -0.05
N ASP A 129 -2.03 1.69 0.76
CA ASP A 129 -2.50 3.06 0.98
C ASP A 129 -1.63 4.03 0.16
N VAL A 130 -2.27 4.89 -0.62
CA VAL A 130 -1.61 6.02 -1.29
C VAL A 130 -2.37 7.29 -0.94
N SER A 131 -1.66 8.33 -0.51
CA SER A 131 -2.27 9.64 -0.24
C SER A 131 -1.43 10.79 -0.78
N GLU A 132 -2.11 11.85 -1.17
CA GLU A 132 -1.58 13.14 -1.58
C GLU A 132 -1.40 14.02 -0.35
N ASP A 133 -0.16 14.46 -0.10
CA ASP A 133 0.29 15.29 1.03
C ASP A 133 -0.03 14.72 2.43
N GLY A 134 -0.48 13.46 2.51
CA GLY A 134 -0.97 12.85 3.74
C GLY A 134 -2.37 13.34 4.16
N GLU A 135 -3.11 13.98 3.26
CA GLU A 135 -4.43 14.55 3.53
C GLU A 135 -5.57 13.69 2.99
N ASN A 136 -5.51 13.36 1.70
CA ASN A 136 -6.55 12.60 0.99
C ASN A 136 -5.90 11.47 0.18
N GLY A 137 -6.59 10.33 0.04
CA GLY A 137 -5.99 9.19 -0.62
C GLY A 137 -6.93 8.01 -0.83
N SER A 138 -6.36 6.89 -1.24
CA SER A 138 -7.06 5.63 -1.44
C SER A 138 -6.47 4.51 -0.58
N HIS A 139 -7.32 3.53 -0.27
CA HIS A 139 -6.94 2.26 0.34
C HIS A 139 -7.42 1.15 -0.58
N ALA A 140 -6.48 0.35 -1.09
CA ALA A 140 -6.76 -0.76 -1.99
C ALA A 140 -6.33 -2.09 -1.35
N VAL A 141 -7.22 -3.09 -1.44
CA VAL A 141 -6.97 -4.45 -0.96
C VAL A 141 -7.05 -5.40 -2.14
N TYR A 142 -5.95 -6.13 -2.37
CA TYR A 142 -5.84 -7.13 -3.41
C TYR A 142 -5.69 -8.49 -2.76
N GLU A 143 -6.69 -9.34 -2.92
CA GLU A 143 -6.70 -10.69 -2.35
C GLU A 143 -5.74 -11.62 -3.12
N ALA A 144 -5.21 -12.62 -2.43
CA ALA A 144 -4.42 -13.66 -3.07
C ALA A 144 -5.30 -14.43 -4.07
N ASN A 145 -4.94 -14.38 -5.36
CA ASN A 145 -5.60 -15.21 -6.36
C ASN A 145 -5.31 -16.69 -6.05
N LYS A 146 -6.35 -17.45 -5.76
CA LYS A 146 -6.27 -18.92 -5.71
C LYS A 146 -6.10 -19.41 -7.15
N GLN A 147 -4.91 -19.89 -7.49
CA GLN A 147 -4.74 -20.75 -8.67
C GLN A 147 -5.33 -22.13 -8.40
#